data_AF-A0A8I0FBS4-F1
#
_entry.id   AF-A0A8I0FBS4-F1
#
_cell.length_a   1.000
_cell.length_b   1.000
_cell.length_c   1.000
_cell.angle_alpha   90.00
_cell.angle_beta   90.00
_cell.angle_gamma   90.00
#
_symmetry.space_group_name_H-M   'P 1'
#
loop_
_entity.id
_entity.type
_entity.pdbx_description
1 polymer ?
#
loop_
_entity_poly.entity_id
_entity_poly.type
_entity_poly.pdbx_seq_one_letter_code
_entity_poly.pdbx_strand_id
1 'polypeptide(L)' 'MIISSGNDYRAAAQRRLPPFLFHYIDGGAYSEYTLKRNVQDLSEIALRQRVLNDM' A
#
# COMPACT_ATOMS: atom_id res chain seq x y z
N MET A 1 0.54 16.06 -9.77
CA MET A 1 1.14 14.98 -8.94
C MET A 1 1.72 13.96 -9.90
N ILE A 2 3.02 13.67 -9.79
CA ILE A 2 3.63 12.56 -10.53
C ILE A 2 3.34 11.29 -9.74
N ILE A 3 2.85 10.26 -10.42
CA ILE A 3 2.65 8.93 -9.84
C ILE A 3 3.95 8.16 -10.05
N SER A 4 4.59 7.76 -8.95
CA SER A 4 5.91 7.10 -8.94
C SER A 4 5.89 5.73 -8.25
N SER A 5 4.86 5.46 -7.45
CA SER A 5 4.63 4.19 -6.76
C SER A 5 3.16 3.81 -6.77
N GLY A 6 2.85 2.55 -6.44
CA GLY A 6 1.46 2.11 -6.26
C GLY A 6 0.70 2.92 -5.20
N ASN A 7 1.37 3.34 -4.12
CA ASN A 7 0.75 4.07 -3.01
C ASN A 7 0.24 5.46 -3.41
N ASP A 8 0.84 6.08 -4.44
CA ASP A 8 0.44 7.39 -4.94
C ASP A 8 -0.99 7.37 -5.51
N TYR A 9 -1.45 6.21 -6.00
CA TYR A 9 -2.81 6.05 -6.50
C TYR A 9 -3.87 6.17 -5.41
N ARG A 10 -3.55 5.90 -4.13
CA ARG A 10 -4.50 6.06 -3.03
C ARG A 10 -4.95 7.52 -2.90
N ALA A 11 -4.00 8.45 -2.91
CA ALA A 11 -4.30 9.89 -2.86
C ALA A 11 -5.00 10.39 -4.13
N ALA A 12 -4.65 9.83 -5.29
CA ALA A 12 -5.36 10.14 -6.54
C ALA A 12 -6.82 9.62 -6.52
N ALA A 13 -7.04 8.43 -5.97
CA ALA A 13 -8.37 7.83 -5.83
C ALA A 13 -9.23 8.60 -4.82
N GLN A 14 -8.67 8.99 -3.67
CA GLN A 14 -9.38 9.79 -2.66
C GLN A 14 -9.89 11.13 -3.22
N ARG A 15 -9.15 11.74 -4.15
CA ARG A 15 -9.56 13.00 -4.80
C ARG A 15 -10.62 12.83 -5.89
N ARG A 16 -10.73 11.64 -6.47
CA ARG A 16 -11.56 11.37 -7.67
C ARG A 16 -12.83 10.60 -7.37
N LEU A 17 -12.82 9.72 -6.38
CA LEU A 17 -13.95 8.86 -6.05
C LEU A 17 -14.91 9.57 -5.09
N PRO A 18 -16.22 9.30 -5.19
CA PRO A 18 -17.16 9.67 -4.14
C PRO A 18 -16.73 9.10 -2.77
N PRO A 19 -16.95 9.81 -1.65
CA PRO A 19 -16.46 9.38 -0.33
C PRO A 19 -16.84 7.94 0.05
N PHE A 20 -18.10 7.56 -0.18
CA PHE A 20 -18.58 6.21 0.17
C PHE A 20 -17.81 5.11 -0.59
N LEU A 21 -17.51 5.34 -1.87
CA LEU A 21 -16.85 4.37 -2.73
C LEU A 21 -15.35 4.28 -2.39
N PHE A 22 -14.73 5.42 -2.07
CA PHE A 22 -13.36 5.42 -1.57
C PHE A 22 -13.24 4.59 -0.28
N HIS A 23 -14.10 4.83 0.71
CA HIS A 23 -14.09 4.09 1.96
C HIS A 23 -14.43 2.60 1.80
N TYR A 24 -15.31 2.26 0.86
CA TYR A 24 -15.62 0.86 0.55
C TYR A 24 -14.41 0.10 -0.02
N ILE A 25 -13.59 0.75 -0.84
CA ILE A 25 -12.39 0.14 -1.44
C ILE A 25 -11.20 0.14 -0.49
N ASP A 26 -11.00 1.23 0.26
CA ASP A 26 -9.83 1.46 1.10
C ASP A 26 -9.94 0.81 2.50
N GLY A 27 -11.17 0.58 2.97
CA GLY A 27 -11.44 0.06 4.31
C GLY A 27 -11.15 -1.42 4.50
N GLY A 28 -10.85 -1.80 5.74
CA GLY A 28 -10.66 -3.18 6.18
C GLY A 28 -11.78 -3.70 7.10
N ALA A 29 -11.65 -4.94 7.54
CA ALA A 29 -12.60 -5.53 8.47
C ALA A 29 -12.44 -4.98 9.89
N TYR A 30 -13.56 -4.65 10.55
CA TYR A 30 -13.63 -4.19 11.94
C TYR A 30 -12.62 -3.06 12.25
N SER A 31 -11.69 -3.30 13.17
CA SER A 31 -10.64 -2.36 13.59
C SER A 31 -9.42 -2.33 12.66
N GLU A 32 -9.48 -3.04 11.54
CA GLU A 32 -8.50 -3.02 10.46
C GLU A 32 -7.09 -3.48 10.87
N TYR A 33 -6.97 -4.24 11.97
CA TYR A 33 -5.69 -4.75 12.45
C TYR A 33 -4.96 -5.59 11.39
N THR A 34 -5.68 -6.49 10.73
CA THR A 34 -5.10 -7.33 9.66
C THR A 34 -4.66 -6.50 8.46
N LEU A 35 -5.45 -5.49 8.07
CA LEU A 35 -5.12 -4.60 6.96
C LEU A 35 -3.80 -3.85 7.23
N LYS A 36 -3.60 -3.34 8.47
CA LYS A 36 -2.35 -2.70 8.89
C LYS A 36 -1.18 -3.68 8.89
N ARG A 37 -1.38 -4.88 9.43
CA ARG A 37 -0.34 -5.92 9.50
C ARG A 37 0.14 -6.38 8.13
N ASN A 38 -0.72 -6.45 7.11
CA ASN A 38 -0.31 -6.82 5.75
C ASN A 38 0.85 -5.97 5.21
N VAL A 39 0.91 -4.68 5.57
CA VAL A 39 1.99 -3.77 5.15
C VAL A 39 3.13 -3.77 6.17
N GLN A 40 2.80 -3.71 7.46
CA GLN A 40 3.80 -3.66 8.53
C GLN A 40 4.70 -4.90 8.50
N ASP A 41 4.10 -6.09 8.46
CA ASP A 41 4.84 -7.35 8.54
C ASP A 41 5.82 -7.49 7.36
N LEU A 42 5.48 -6.99 6.16
CA LEU A 42 6.41 -6.95 5.01
C LEU A 42 7.55 -5.94 5.21
N SER A 43 7.25 -4.78 5.80
CA SER A 43 8.26 -3.73 6.03
C SER A 43 9.35 -4.14 7.03
N GLU A 44 9.05 -5.12 7.89
CA GLU A 44 9.97 -5.69 8.87
C GLU A 44 10.92 -6.74 8.26
N ILE A 45 10.67 -7.20 7.03
CA ILE A 45 11.51 -8.21 6.36
C ILE A 45 12.71 -7.52 5.70
N ALA A 46 13.91 -7.79 6.21
CA ALA A 46 15.15 -7.32 5.60
C ALA A 46 15.54 -8.16 4.37
N LEU A 47 15.89 -7.49 3.27
CA LEU A 47 16.47 -8.13 2.10
C LEU A 47 17.98 -8.36 2.28
N ARG A 48 18.46 -9.55 1.91
CA ARG A 48 19.89 -9.82 1.82
C ARG A 48 20.36 -9.53 0.39
N GLN A 49 21.04 -8.40 0.22
CA GLN A 49 21.63 -8.05 -1.07
C GLN A 49 22.67 -9.10 -1.50
N ARG A 50 22.60 -9.53 -2.76
CA ARG A 50 23.61 -10.37 -3.41
C ARG A 50 24.27 -9.52 -4.49
N VAL A 51 25.61 -9.40 -4.43
CA VAL A 51 26.41 -8.61 -5.37
C VAL A 51 27.24 -9.52 -6.27
N LEU A 52 27.72 -8.98 -7.40
CA LEU A 52 28.51 -9.71 -8.40
C LEU A 52 27.77 -10.96 -8.92
N ASN A 53 26.48 -10.81 -9.19
CA ASN A 53 25.65 -11.82 -9.84
C ASN A 53 25.25 -11.31 -11.23
N ASP A 54 25.06 -12.21 -12.19
CA ASP A 54 24.65 -11.91 -13.57
C ASP A 54 23.11 -11.77 -13.67
N MET A 55 22.56 -10.84 -12.87
CA MET A 55 21.13 -10.49 -12.91
C MET A 55 20.81 -9.47 -13.99
#